data_AF-A0A6N8FH95-F1
#
_entry.id   AF-A0A6N8FH95-F1
#
_cell.length_a   1.000
_cell.length_b   1.000
_cell.length_c   1.000
_cell.angle_alpha   90.00
_cell.angle_beta   90.00
_cell.angle_gamma   90.00
#
_symmetry.space_group_name_H-M   'P 1'
#
loop_
_entity.id
_entity.type
_entity.pdbx_description
1 polymer ?
#
loop_
_entity_poly.entity_id
_entity_poly.type
_entity_poly.pdbx_seq_one_letter_code
_entity_poly.pdbx_strand_id
1 'polypeptide(L)'
;MEFTVAAPVLRLKTGLTESSFKRARIELKEKGYIYWRSRGANQAPAYRIIGLAFGGEQGGTIALDEQRNQSVNHHMDQQMNRHTSSLIKQNHTKQNNRNHITDAVTFYQDNFGDIREFVLEELLKWIEAVGEELVLEAMKRALENNKGNWGYVQAILKAWLQKGLHSLDAVREEEVAFWNQKKQTASRSGRNRLSNSKEIVPDWFRERKDKEREKRRIQDSVKFDENGEDVEALLARFKKEGSVGGGRRGSYEG
;
A
#
# COMPACT_ATOMS: atom_id res chain seq x y z
N MET A 1 17.66 -4.62 -32.93
CA MET A 1 16.39 -5.37 -33.13
C MET A 1 15.33 -4.79 -32.21
N GLU A 2 14.16 -4.42 -32.73
CA GLU A 2 13.04 -3.84 -31.96
C GLU A 2 11.87 -4.84 -31.92
N PHE A 3 11.21 -4.96 -30.77
CA PHE A 3 10.08 -5.87 -30.57
C PHE A 3 8.98 -5.21 -29.73
N THR A 4 7.75 -5.70 -29.85
CA THR A 4 6.60 -5.18 -29.09
C THR A 4 6.11 -6.21 -28.08
N VAL A 5 6.03 -5.82 -26.81
CA VAL A 5 5.51 -6.69 -25.75
C VAL A 5 4.71 -5.87 -24.76
N ALA A 6 3.57 -6.40 -24.31
CA ALA A 6 2.73 -5.76 -23.32
C ALA A 6 3.37 -5.83 -21.92
N ALA A 7 3.18 -4.78 -21.10
CA ALA A 7 3.71 -4.75 -19.74
C ALA A 7 3.26 -5.94 -18.85
N PRO A 8 2.00 -6.42 -18.92
CA PRO A 8 1.60 -7.62 -18.16
C PRO A 8 2.39 -8.88 -18.54
N VAL A 9 2.74 -9.05 -19.81
CA VAL A 9 3.52 -10.21 -20.29
C VAL A 9 4.94 -10.17 -19.74
N LEU A 10 5.58 -8.99 -19.73
CA LEU A 10 6.92 -8.83 -19.16
C LEU A 10 6.92 -9.08 -17.65
N ARG A 11 5.90 -8.58 -16.94
CA ARG A 11 5.73 -8.84 -15.50
C ARG A 11 5.57 -10.33 -15.21
N LEU A 12 4.75 -11.03 -15.99
CA LEU A 12 4.54 -12.47 -15.84
C LEU A 12 5.84 -13.25 -16.09
N LYS A 13 6.60 -12.91 -17.15
CA LYS A 13 7.88 -13.58 -17.47
C LYS A 13 8.98 -13.30 -16.44
N THR A 14 8.97 -12.14 -15.81
CA THR A 14 10.00 -11.72 -14.84
C THR A 14 9.63 -12.02 -13.39
N GLY A 15 8.37 -12.36 -13.11
CA GLY A 15 7.86 -12.50 -11.74
C GLY A 15 7.76 -11.18 -10.97
N LEU A 16 7.95 -10.04 -11.63
CA LEU A 16 7.99 -8.73 -10.97
C LEU A 16 6.59 -8.16 -10.71
N THR A 17 6.42 -7.58 -9.52
CA THR A 17 5.26 -6.74 -9.19
C THR A 17 5.25 -5.49 -10.08
N GLU A 18 4.10 -4.82 -10.19
CA GLU A 18 3.97 -3.67 -11.09
C GLU A 18 4.91 -2.51 -10.74
N SER A 19 5.10 -2.25 -9.45
CA SER A 19 5.99 -1.21 -8.94
C SER A 19 7.46 -1.55 -9.21
N SER A 20 7.88 -2.79 -8.95
CA SER A 20 9.25 -3.25 -9.25
C SER A 20 9.54 -3.25 -10.75
N PHE A 21 8.58 -3.68 -11.57
CA PHE A 21 8.71 -3.61 -13.03
C PHE A 21 8.88 -2.17 -13.54
N LYS A 22 8.07 -1.22 -13.04
CA LYS A 22 8.18 0.20 -13.43
C LYS A 22 9.56 0.75 -13.06
N ARG A 23 10.06 0.45 -11.86
CA ARG A 23 11.39 0.87 -11.39
C ARG A 23 12.51 0.26 -12.24
N ALA A 24 12.51 -1.06 -12.42
CA ALA A 24 13.51 -1.76 -13.23
C ALA A 24 13.52 -1.25 -14.67
N ARG A 25 12.35 -0.97 -15.25
CA ARG A 25 12.24 -0.40 -16.61
C ARG A 25 12.82 1.01 -16.72
N ILE A 26 12.68 1.85 -15.70
CA ILE A 26 13.29 3.18 -15.65
C ILE A 26 14.81 3.03 -15.55
N GLU A 27 15.28 2.22 -14.62
CA GLU A 27 16.71 2.01 -14.38
C GLU A 27 17.44 1.45 -15.61
N LEU A 28 16.86 0.44 -16.27
CA LEU A 28 17.44 -0.12 -17.49
C LEU A 28 17.48 0.88 -18.66
N LYS A 29 16.56 1.86 -18.68
CA LYS A 29 16.56 2.94 -19.66
C LYS A 29 17.64 3.97 -19.32
N GLU A 30 17.71 4.41 -18.06
CA GLU A 30 18.71 5.38 -17.59
C GLU A 30 20.13 4.87 -17.78
N LYS A 31 20.35 3.58 -17.55
CA LYS A 31 21.64 2.91 -17.77
C LYS A 31 21.93 2.57 -19.24
N GLY A 32 21.01 2.89 -20.16
CA GLY A 32 21.21 2.69 -21.60
C GLY A 32 21.18 1.22 -22.04
N TYR A 33 20.60 0.31 -21.26
CA TYR A 33 20.45 -1.09 -21.66
C TYR A 33 19.22 -1.34 -22.53
N ILE A 34 18.17 -0.53 -22.35
CA ILE A 34 16.96 -0.62 -23.16
C ILE A 34 16.50 0.76 -23.62
N TYR A 35 15.92 0.80 -24.80
CA TYR A 35 15.07 1.89 -25.25
C TYR A 35 13.62 1.41 -25.33
N TRP A 36 12.68 2.25 -24.92
CA TRP A 36 11.26 1.97 -25.08
C TRP A 36 10.47 3.21 -25.49
N ARG A 37 9.45 3.02 -26.32
CA ARG A 37 8.54 4.08 -26.75
C ARG A 37 7.08 3.65 -26.70
N SER A 38 6.20 4.60 -26.41
CA SER A 38 4.75 4.42 -26.56
C SER A 38 4.38 4.45 -28.04
N ARG A 39 3.38 3.67 -28.45
CA ARG A 39 2.93 3.59 -29.86
C ARG A 39 1.49 4.07 -30.07
N GLY A 40 0.95 4.84 -29.12
CA GLY A 40 -0.44 5.32 -29.15
C GLY A 40 -1.40 4.50 -28.29
N ALA A 41 -2.68 4.86 -28.34
CA ALA A 41 -3.72 4.24 -27.53
C ALA A 41 -3.93 2.77 -27.92
N ASN A 42 -4.10 1.91 -26.91
CA ASN A 42 -4.36 0.47 -27.05
C ASN A 42 -3.26 -0.34 -27.78
N GLN A 43 -2.03 0.18 -27.86
CA GLN A 43 -0.91 -0.51 -28.49
C GLN A 43 0.18 -0.84 -27.46
N ALA A 44 0.73 -2.05 -27.54
CA ALA A 44 1.86 -2.44 -26.69
C ALA A 44 3.10 -1.55 -27.00
N PRO A 45 3.88 -1.16 -25.98
CA PRO A 45 5.11 -0.42 -26.20
C PRO A 45 6.13 -1.21 -27.04
N ALA A 46 6.90 -0.50 -27.85
CA ALA A 46 8.06 -1.07 -28.51
C ALA A 46 9.30 -0.97 -27.62
N TYR A 47 10.11 -2.03 -27.64
CA TYR A 47 11.35 -2.17 -26.89
C TYR A 47 12.50 -2.51 -27.82
N ARG A 48 13.68 -1.97 -27.50
CA ARG A 48 14.95 -2.28 -28.16
C ARG A 48 15.98 -2.56 -27.08
N ILE A 49 16.63 -3.71 -27.16
CA ILE A 49 17.74 -4.07 -26.28
C ILE A 49 19.02 -3.54 -26.90
N ILE A 50 19.84 -2.88 -26.09
CA ILE A 50 21.16 -2.38 -26.48
C ILE A 50 22.17 -3.40 -25.98
N GLY A 51 22.79 -4.13 -26.92
CA GLY A 51 23.80 -5.13 -26.59
C GLY A 51 25.09 -4.48 -26.13
N LEU A 52 25.66 -4.96 -25.02
CA LEU A 52 26.96 -4.54 -24.49
C LEU A 52 28.09 -5.30 -25.19
N ALA A 53 28.10 -5.34 -26.53
CA ALA A 53 29.18 -5.99 -27.24
C ALA A 53 30.48 -5.24 -26.93
N PHE A 54 31.32 -5.84 -26.10
CA PHE A 54 32.64 -5.36 -25.74
C PHE A 54 33.53 -5.44 -26.98
N GLY A 55 33.86 -4.29 -27.55
CA GLY A 55 34.72 -4.20 -28.73
C GLY A 55 35.12 -2.78 -29.04
N GLY A 56 36.21 -2.33 -28.43
CA GLY A 56 37.06 -1.25 -28.94
C GLY A 56 36.55 0.17 -28.72
N GLU A 57 37.23 0.87 -27.82
CA GLU A 57 37.61 2.29 -27.89
C GLU A 57 36.93 3.16 -28.97
N GLN A 58 36.17 4.17 -28.54
CA GLN A 58 36.39 5.60 -28.78
C GLN A 58 35.10 6.38 -28.48
N GLY A 59 35.28 7.58 -27.92
CA GLY A 59 34.19 8.47 -27.52
C GLY A 59 33.28 8.87 -28.68
N GLY A 60 32.01 9.11 -28.35
CA GLY A 60 31.04 9.60 -29.31
C GLY A 60 29.67 9.79 -28.67
N THR A 61 29.41 11.00 -28.18
CA THR A 61 28.06 11.50 -27.97
C THR A 61 27.28 11.37 -29.27
N ILE A 62 26.18 10.60 -29.28
CA ILE A 62 25.20 10.69 -30.38
C ILE A 62 23.81 10.89 -29.77
N ALA A 63 23.47 12.16 -29.59
CA ALA A 63 22.12 12.63 -29.84
C ALA A 63 21.85 12.49 -31.33
N LEU A 64 20.76 11.84 -31.73
CA LEU A 64 20.15 11.97 -33.05
C LEU A 64 18.67 11.61 -32.92
N ASP A 65 17.90 12.67 -32.74
CA ASP A 65 16.82 13.13 -33.60
C ASP A 65 16.08 12.16 -34.55
N GLU A 66 14.86 12.61 -34.79
CA GLU A 66 13.68 12.11 -35.45
C GLU A 66 13.82 11.61 -36.90
N GLN A 67 12.77 10.90 -37.34
CA GLN A 67 12.43 10.49 -38.72
C GLN A 67 13.18 9.29 -39.32
N ARG A 68 12.51 8.12 -39.35
CA ARG A 68 11.95 7.53 -40.60
C ARG A 68 11.22 6.21 -40.36
N ASN A 69 10.05 6.12 -41.00
CA ASN A 69 9.21 4.94 -41.21
C ASN A 69 9.80 4.03 -42.31
N GLN A 70 9.59 2.71 -42.17
CA GLN A 70 9.34 1.67 -43.19
C GLN A 70 9.79 0.31 -42.61
N SER A 71 8.88 -0.58 -42.20
CA SER A 71 8.13 -1.54 -43.02
C SER A 71 9.02 -2.56 -43.75
N VAL A 72 9.31 -3.71 -43.11
CA VAL A 72 9.48 -5.01 -43.79
C VAL A 72 9.12 -6.15 -42.82
N ASN A 73 8.19 -7.01 -43.26
CA ASN A 73 7.89 -8.34 -42.71
C ASN A 73 8.91 -9.36 -43.25
N HIS A 74 9.41 -10.30 -42.43
CA HIS A 74 9.83 -11.67 -42.79
C HIS A 74 10.26 -12.37 -41.48
N HIS A 75 9.54 -13.35 -40.94
CA HIS A 75 9.52 -14.79 -41.26
C HIS A 75 10.91 -15.43 -41.40
N MET A 76 11.36 -16.12 -40.34
CA MET A 76 11.83 -17.51 -40.46
C MET A 76 11.90 -18.19 -39.09
N ASP A 77 11.37 -19.39 -39.08
CA ASP A 77 11.56 -20.45 -38.09
C ASP A 77 12.73 -21.32 -38.59
N GLN A 78 13.71 -21.68 -37.75
CA GLN A 78 14.42 -22.96 -37.87
C GLN A 78 15.42 -23.24 -36.74
N GLN A 79 15.36 -24.51 -36.33
CA GLN A 79 16.08 -25.20 -35.26
C GLN A 79 17.56 -25.49 -35.58
N MET A 80 18.25 -25.98 -34.54
CA MET A 80 19.44 -26.84 -34.50
C MET A 80 20.82 -26.21 -34.27
N ASN A 81 21.24 -26.30 -33.00
CA ASN A 81 22.38 -27.09 -32.50
C ASN A 81 23.72 -27.02 -33.26
N ARG A 82 24.78 -26.58 -32.58
CA ARG A 82 26.00 -27.38 -32.34
C ARG A 82 27.00 -26.68 -31.40
N HIS A 83 27.33 -27.41 -30.33
CA HIS A 83 28.57 -27.45 -29.55
C HIS A 83 29.70 -26.48 -29.92
N THR A 84 30.27 -25.79 -28.93
CA THR A 84 31.73 -25.82 -28.68
C THR A 84 32.03 -25.53 -27.21
N SER A 85 32.97 -26.32 -26.70
CA SER A 85 33.59 -26.34 -25.39
C SER A 85 34.37 -25.07 -25.04
N SER A 86 34.30 -24.64 -23.78
CA SER A 86 35.53 -24.34 -23.03
C SER A 86 35.26 -24.43 -21.53
N LEU A 87 35.87 -25.43 -20.91
CA LEU A 87 36.11 -25.43 -19.48
C LEU A 87 37.00 -24.22 -19.16
N ILE A 88 36.43 -23.16 -18.59
CA ILE A 88 37.23 -22.13 -17.92
C ILE A 88 37.10 -22.35 -16.43
N LYS A 89 37.96 -23.25 -15.96
CA LYS A 89 38.37 -23.38 -14.57
C LYS A 89 39.17 -22.12 -14.23
N GLN A 90 38.57 -21.15 -13.55
CA GLN A 90 39.35 -20.06 -12.93
C GLN A 90 39.52 -20.35 -11.43
N ASN A 91 40.78 -20.61 -11.09
CA ASN A 91 41.33 -20.57 -9.76
C ASN A 91 41.24 -19.14 -9.21
N HIS A 92 40.57 -18.96 -8.07
CA HIS A 92 40.98 -17.96 -7.09
C HIS A 92 41.41 -18.69 -5.82
N THR A 93 42.61 -19.25 -5.87
CA THR A 93 43.33 -19.69 -4.68
C THR A 93 44.23 -18.54 -4.25
N LYS A 94 43.84 -17.85 -3.16
CA LYS A 94 44.69 -17.31 -2.08
C LYS A 94 43.94 -16.22 -1.30
N GLN A 95 43.15 -16.66 -0.30
CA GLN A 95 43.20 -16.06 1.03
C GLN A 95 43.06 -17.18 2.06
N ASN A 96 44.22 -17.61 2.53
CA ASN A 96 44.43 -18.55 3.62
C ASN A 96 44.21 -17.78 4.95
N ASN A 97 43.02 -17.88 5.53
CA ASN A 97 42.65 -17.74 6.98
C ASN A 97 41.17 -17.36 7.19
N ARG A 98 40.22 -18.12 6.61
CA ARG A 98 38.77 -17.94 6.90
C ARG A 98 38.14 -19.28 7.25
N ASN A 99 38.62 -19.90 8.32
CA ASN A 99 38.12 -21.20 8.79
C ASN A 99 36.78 -21.12 9.53
N HIS A 100 35.93 -20.14 9.25
CA HIS A 100 34.50 -20.22 9.53
C HIS A 100 33.75 -19.43 8.46
N ILE A 101 33.38 -20.11 7.37
CA ILE A 101 32.20 -19.72 6.61
C ILE A 101 31.04 -20.01 7.57
N THR A 102 30.64 -19.00 8.33
CA THR A 102 29.49 -19.04 9.24
C THR A 102 28.22 -19.22 8.42
N ASP A 103 27.23 -19.95 8.95
CA ASP A 103 25.92 -20.11 8.33
C ASP A 103 25.28 -18.75 8.00
N ALA A 104 25.52 -17.72 8.83
CA ALA A 104 25.09 -16.35 8.56
C ALA A 104 25.70 -15.73 7.28
N VAL A 105 26.94 -16.08 6.92
CA VAL A 105 27.59 -15.58 5.69
C VAL A 105 26.98 -16.26 4.47
N THR A 106 26.80 -17.58 4.53
CA THR A 106 26.13 -18.36 3.49
C THR A 106 24.70 -17.87 3.27
N PHE A 107 23.94 -17.72 4.36
CA PHE A 107 22.56 -17.23 4.31
C PHE A 107 22.47 -15.83 3.69
N TYR A 108 23.40 -14.94 4.02
CA TYR A 108 23.46 -13.62 3.41
C TYR A 108 23.66 -13.72 1.91
N GLN A 109 24.65 -14.48 1.44
CA GLN A 109 24.95 -14.62 0.01
C GLN A 109 23.76 -15.19 -0.77
N ASP A 110 23.09 -16.21 -0.23
CA ASP A 110 21.97 -16.88 -0.88
C ASP A 110 20.73 -15.98 -1.03
N ASN A 111 20.48 -15.08 -0.07
CA ASN A 111 19.22 -14.32 0.00
C ASN A 111 19.38 -12.83 -0.31
N PHE A 112 20.55 -12.25 -0.06
CA PHE A 112 20.86 -10.83 -0.25
C PHE A 112 21.80 -10.59 -1.44
N GLY A 113 22.45 -11.64 -1.94
CA GLY A 113 23.42 -11.59 -3.04
C GLY A 113 24.86 -11.39 -2.58
N ASP A 114 25.73 -11.09 -3.54
CA ASP A 114 27.18 -10.99 -3.32
C ASP A 114 27.53 -10.06 -2.15
N ILE A 115 28.24 -10.62 -1.17
CA ILE A 115 28.66 -9.86 0.00
C ILE A 115 29.88 -9.01 -0.33
N ARG A 116 29.77 -7.71 -0.07
CA ARG A 116 30.91 -6.78 -0.15
C ARG A 116 31.79 -6.95 1.07
N GLU A 117 33.11 -6.80 0.92
CA GLU A 117 34.08 -6.97 2.01
C GLU A 117 33.71 -6.13 3.25
N PHE A 118 33.31 -4.87 3.08
CA PHE A 118 32.83 -4.02 4.18
C PHE A 118 31.65 -4.63 4.94
N VAL A 119 30.69 -5.23 4.24
CA VAL A 119 29.51 -5.86 4.87
C VAL A 119 29.90 -7.16 5.57
N LEU A 120 30.86 -7.90 5.00
CA LEU A 120 31.40 -9.12 5.61
C LEU A 120 32.09 -8.81 6.96
N GLU A 121 32.94 -7.78 7.00
CA GLU A 121 33.58 -7.33 8.24
C GLU A 121 32.56 -6.93 9.31
N GLU A 122 31.55 -6.15 8.93
CA GLU A 122 30.47 -5.78 9.85
C GLU A 122 29.68 -7.01 10.32
N LEU A 123 29.36 -7.94 9.41
CA LEU A 123 28.63 -9.15 9.72
C LEU A 123 29.36 -9.99 10.77
N LEU A 124 30.66 -10.24 10.58
CA LEU A 124 31.48 -10.98 11.52
C LEU A 124 31.52 -10.30 12.90
N LYS A 125 31.64 -8.97 12.92
CA LYS A 125 31.60 -8.19 14.17
C LYS A 125 30.26 -8.32 14.89
N TRP A 126 29.15 -8.34 14.16
CA TRP A 126 27.82 -8.55 14.74
C TRP A 126 27.66 -9.98 15.29
N ILE A 127 28.15 -10.98 14.56
CA ILE A 127 28.14 -12.38 15.02
C ILE A 127 28.90 -12.51 16.34
N GLU A 128 30.07 -11.89 16.47
CA GLU A 128 30.84 -11.89 17.72
C GLU A 128 30.11 -11.17 18.86
N ALA A 129 29.43 -10.06 18.57
CA ALA A 129 28.78 -9.22 19.59
C ALA A 129 27.45 -9.78 20.13
N VAL A 130 26.63 -10.40 19.27
CA VAL A 130 25.26 -10.84 19.64
C VAL A 130 24.99 -12.32 19.42
N GLY A 131 25.90 -13.04 18.76
CA GLY A 131 25.72 -14.43 18.37
C GLY A 131 25.13 -14.58 16.97
N GLU A 132 25.55 -15.66 16.30
CA GLU A 132 25.17 -15.98 14.93
C GLU A 132 23.65 -16.18 14.75
N GLU A 133 23.04 -16.90 15.69
CA GLU A 133 21.61 -17.18 15.71
C GLU A 133 20.74 -15.92 15.63
N LEU A 134 21.11 -14.90 16.41
CA LEU A 134 20.38 -13.63 16.45
C LEU A 134 20.53 -12.88 15.12
N VAL A 135 21.73 -12.91 14.54
CA VAL A 135 21.99 -12.29 13.23
C VAL A 135 21.17 -12.97 12.13
N LEU A 136 21.09 -14.30 12.13
CA LEU A 136 20.26 -15.06 11.19
C LEU A 136 18.78 -14.68 11.29
N GLU A 137 18.23 -14.61 12.51
CA GLU A 137 16.83 -14.21 12.70
C GLU A 137 16.56 -12.75 12.26
N ALA A 138 17.52 -11.83 12.50
CA ALA A 138 17.40 -10.47 12.00
C ALA A 138 17.38 -10.41 10.47
N MET A 139 18.20 -11.23 9.80
CA MET A 139 18.20 -11.34 8.35
C MET A 139 16.89 -11.92 7.81
N LYS A 140 16.38 -13.01 8.40
CA LYS A 140 15.06 -13.57 8.04
C LYS A 140 13.96 -12.52 8.14
N ARG A 141 13.91 -11.79 9.26
CA ARG A 141 12.93 -10.73 9.50
C ARG A 141 13.05 -9.58 8.51
N ALA A 142 14.26 -9.28 8.04
CA ALA A 142 14.46 -8.28 6.98
C ALA A 142 13.85 -8.73 5.64
N LEU A 143 14.01 -10.00 5.28
CA LEU A 143 13.45 -10.60 4.06
C LEU A 143 11.92 -10.67 4.12
N GLU A 144 11.34 -11.10 5.24
CA GLU A 144 9.88 -11.13 5.44
C GLU A 144 9.24 -9.75 5.27
N ASN A 145 9.94 -8.70 5.69
CA ASN A 145 9.50 -7.31 5.50
C ASN A 145 9.80 -6.76 4.10
N ASN A 146 10.29 -7.60 3.18
CA ASN A 146 10.71 -7.24 1.83
C ASN A 146 11.76 -6.10 1.82
N LYS A 147 12.63 -6.10 2.83
CA LYS A 147 13.71 -5.12 3.03
C LYS A 147 15.05 -5.84 3.14
N GLY A 148 15.40 -6.57 2.09
CA GLY A 148 16.65 -7.33 1.95
C GLY A 148 17.89 -6.44 1.77
N ASN A 149 18.14 -5.50 2.67
CA ASN A 149 19.39 -4.72 2.70
C ASN A 149 20.01 -4.77 4.10
N TRP A 150 21.34 -4.75 4.13
CA TRP A 150 22.11 -4.87 5.38
C TRP A 150 21.81 -3.77 6.40
N GLY A 151 21.56 -2.53 5.96
CA GLY A 151 21.22 -1.43 6.86
C GLY A 151 19.93 -1.68 7.65
N TYR A 152 18.95 -2.38 7.07
CA TYR A 152 17.73 -2.77 7.76
C TYR A 152 17.99 -3.89 8.78
N VAL A 153 18.85 -4.86 8.45
CA VAL A 153 19.29 -5.91 9.39
C VAL A 153 19.95 -5.29 10.61
N GLN A 154 20.89 -4.34 10.41
CA GLN A 154 21.53 -3.62 11.50
C GLN A 154 20.53 -2.82 12.36
N ALA A 155 19.50 -2.24 11.76
CA ALA A 155 18.47 -1.53 12.50
C ALA A 155 17.68 -2.46 13.43
N ILE A 156 17.36 -3.69 12.97
CA ILE A 156 16.71 -4.72 13.79
C ILE A 156 17.61 -5.12 14.96
N LEU A 157 18.88 -5.43 14.68
CA LEU A 157 19.85 -5.83 15.70
C LEU A 157 20.06 -4.74 16.77
N LYS A 158 20.17 -3.47 16.34
CA LYS A 158 20.25 -2.33 17.26
C LYS A 158 19.01 -2.21 18.14
N ALA A 159 17.82 -2.41 17.57
CA ALA A 159 16.57 -2.35 18.32
C ALA A 159 16.49 -3.46 19.38
N TRP A 160 17.00 -4.66 19.09
CA TRP A 160 17.08 -5.75 20.06
C TRP A 160 18.09 -5.48 21.17
N LEU A 161 19.27 -4.96 20.83
CA LEU A 161 20.27 -4.55 21.83
C LEU A 161 19.75 -3.46 22.78
N GLN A 162 19.05 -2.46 22.25
CA GLN A 162 18.43 -1.40 23.07
C GLN A 162 17.37 -1.94 24.04
N LYS A 163 16.73 -3.06 23.70
CA LYS A 163 15.76 -3.76 24.55
C LYS A 163 16.41 -4.79 25.48
N GLY A 164 17.72 -4.99 25.41
CA GLY A 164 18.44 -6.01 26.20
C GLY A 164 18.14 -7.45 25.77
N LEU A 165 17.75 -7.68 24.52
CA LEU A 165 17.43 -9.00 24.00
C LEU A 165 18.69 -9.67 23.44
N HIS A 166 19.24 -10.61 24.21
CA HIS A 166 20.48 -11.33 23.87
C HIS A 166 20.28 -12.82 23.55
N SER A 167 19.03 -13.29 23.49
CA SER A 167 18.69 -14.69 23.23
C SER A 167 17.54 -14.79 22.23
N LEU A 168 17.53 -15.85 21.42
CA LEU A 168 16.44 -16.15 20.49
C LEU A 168 15.09 -16.25 21.19
N ASP A 169 15.05 -16.86 22.37
CA ASP A 169 13.81 -17.02 23.12
C ASP A 169 13.26 -15.66 23.57
N ALA A 170 14.15 -14.75 24.01
CA ALA A 170 13.77 -13.39 24.38
C ALA A 170 13.21 -12.60 23.18
N VAL A 171 13.77 -12.79 21.98
CA VAL A 171 13.24 -12.18 20.74
C VAL A 171 11.87 -12.75 20.39
N ARG A 172 11.66 -14.06 20.51
CA ARG A 172 10.37 -14.71 20.26
C ARG A 172 9.30 -14.23 21.24
N GLU A 173 9.64 -14.13 22.52
CA GLU A 173 8.74 -13.60 23.56
C GLU A 173 8.35 -12.15 23.29
N GLU A 174 9.32 -11.30 22.91
CA GLU A 174 9.04 -9.92 22.52
C GLU A 174 8.10 -9.83 21.34
N GLU A 175 8.28 -10.70 20.34
CA GLU A 175 7.43 -10.72 19.17
C GLU A 175 5.99 -11.09 19.53
N VAL A 176 5.80 -12.14 20.34
CA VAL A 176 4.47 -12.55 20.81
C VAL A 176 3.83 -11.41 21.61
N ALA A 177 4.58 -10.75 22.49
CA ALA A 177 4.11 -9.61 23.25
C ALA A 177 3.72 -8.43 22.35
N PHE A 178 4.53 -8.12 21.33
CA PHE A 178 4.27 -7.06 20.36
C PHE A 178 2.98 -7.33 19.56
N TRP A 179 2.80 -8.55 19.05
CA TRP A 179 1.58 -8.92 18.32
C TRP A 179 0.34 -8.89 19.23
N ASN A 180 0.46 -9.36 20.47
CA ASN A 180 -0.62 -9.30 21.45
C ASN A 180 -0.99 -7.85 21.79
N GLN A 181 -0.01 -6.98 22.01
CA GLN A 181 -0.22 -5.55 22.24
C GLN A 181 -0.87 -4.87 21.02
N LYS A 182 -0.44 -5.19 19.80
CA LYS A 182 -1.01 -4.65 18.56
C LYS A 182 -2.48 -5.08 18.39
N LYS A 183 -2.82 -6.33 18.71
CA LYS A 183 -4.22 -6.81 18.72
C LYS A 183 -5.07 -6.08 19.76
N GLN A 184 -4.53 -5.86 20.96
CA GLN A 184 -5.22 -5.14 22.03
C GLN A 184 -5.41 -3.65 21.73
N THR A 185 -4.42 -2.98 21.12
CA THR A 185 -4.53 -1.56 20.75
C THR A 185 -5.44 -1.35 19.54
N ALA A 186 -5.47 -2.28 18.58
CA ALA A 186 -6.41 -2.24 17.45
C ALA A 186 -7.87 -2.35 17.92
N SER A 187 -8.17 -3.23 18.88
CA SER A 187 -9.53 -3.37 19.44
C SER A 187 -9.95 -2.16 20.29
N ARG A 188 -9.00 -1.54 21.03
CA ARG A 188 -9.24 -0.29 21.77
C ARG A 188 -9.41 0.92 20.85
N SER A 189 -8.65 1.01 19.76
CA SER A 189 -8.78 2.07 18.75
C SER A 189 -10.11 1.98 18.00
N GLY A 190 -10.58 0.77 17.67
CA GLY A 190 -11.91 0.56 17.07
C GLY A 190 -13.05 1.04 17.98
N ARG A 191 -12.95 0.79 19.29
CA ARG A 191 -13.94 1.25 20.28
C ARG A 191 -13.90 2.77 20.50
N ASN A 192 -12.71 3.39 20.43
CA ASN A 192 -12.56 4.85 20.61
C ASN A 192 -12.91 5.67 19.35
N ARG A 193 -12.79 5.10 18.15
CA ARG A 193 -13.27 5.75 16.90
C ARG A 193 -14.78 5.86 16.86
N LEU A 194 -15.52 4.90 17.41
CA LEU A 194 -16.99 4.98 17.52
C LEU A 194 -17.44 6.03 18.56
N SER A 195 -16.63 6.28 19.60
CA SER A 195 -16.98 7.25 20.65
C SER A 195 -16.57 8.69 20.33
N ASN A 196 -15.58 8.92 19.46
CA ASN A 196 -15.05 10.27 19.18
C ASN A 196 -15.22 10.71 17.71
N SER A 197 -15.83 9.90 16.85
CA SER A 197 -16.21 10.33 15.50
C SER A 197 -17.50 11.13 15.56
N LYS A 198 -17.41 12.40 15.97
CA LYS A 198 -18.43 13.39 15.64
C LYS A 198 -18.31 13.59 14.12
N GLU A 199 -19.05 12.80 13.36
CA GLU A 199 -19.10 12.89 11.90
C GLU A 199 -19.22 14.38 11.53
N ILE A 200 -18.33 14.86 10.65
CA ILE A 200 -18.50 16.17 9.99
C ILE A 200 -19.66 15.98 9.03
N VAL A 201 -20.85 16.00 9.61
CA VAL A 201 -22.11 16.10 8.91
C VAL A 201 -22.17 17.56 8.45
N PRO A 202 -22.09 17.84 7.14
CA PRO A 202 -22.21 19.20 6.65
C PRO A 202 -23.50 19.83 7.17
N ASP A 203 -23.48 21.13 7.43
CA ASP A 203 -24.62 21.82 8.05
C ASP A 203 -25.91 21.66 7.23
N TRP A 204 -25.78 21.58 5.90
CA TRP A 204 -26.92 21.30 4.99
C TRP A 204 -27.61 19.95 5.24
N PHE A 205 -26.90 18.93 5.75
CA PHE A 205 -27.45 17.60 6.00
C PHE A 205 -28.21 17.53 7.33
N ARG A 206 -27.75 18.27 8.35
CA ARG A 206 -28.49 18.45 9.62
C ARG A 206 -29.77 19.22 9.37
N GLU A 207 -29.66 20.33 8.64
CA GLU A 207 -30.79 21.20 8.33
C GLU A 207 -31.86 20.51 7.46
N ARG A 208 -31.45 19.62 6.55
CA ARG A 208 -32.38 18.78 5.79
C ARG A 208 -33.18 17.83 6.69
N LYS A 209 -32.53 17.17 7.65
CA LYS A 209 -33.21 16.28 8.60
C LYS A 209 -34.17 17.03 9.51
N ASP A 210 -33.80 18.23 9.95
CA ASP A 210 -34.65 19.05 10.80
C ASP A 210 -35.87 19.57 10.03
N LYS A 211 -35.70 20.01 8.78
CA LYS A 211 -36.82 20.37 7.88
C LYS A 211 -37.73 19.18 7.59
N GLU A 212 -37.19 17.98 7.44
CA GLU A 212 -37.98 16.77 7.17
C GLU A 212 -38.74 16.27 8.41
N ARG A 213 -38.14 16.43 9.59
CA ARG A 213 -38.80 16.17 10.88
C ARG A 213 -39.89 17.20 11.17
N GLU A 214 -39.66 18.47 10.87
CA GLU A 214 -40.65 19.54 11.04
C GLU A 214 -41.81 19.39 10.05
N LYS A 215 -41.53 19.06 8.78
CA LYS A 215 -42.58 18.70 7.80
C LYS A 215 -43.41 17.50 8.26
N ARG A 216 -42.80 16.47 8.85
CA ARG A 216 -43.52 15.34 9.43
C ARG A 216 -44.38 15.74 10.63
N ARG A 217 -43.88 16.60 11.52
CA ARG A 217 -44.64 17.12 12.67
C ARG A 217 -45.83 17.96 12.23
N ILE A 218 -45.63 18.84 11.24
CA ILE A 218 -46.71 19.64 10.63
C ILE A 218 -47.71 18.74 9.90
N GLN A 219 -47.24 17.70 9.20
CA GLN A 219 -48.12 16.75 8.51
C GLN A 219 -48.91 15.87 9.49
N ASP A 220 -48.30 15.45 10.60
CA ASP A 220 -49.00 14.71 11.66
C ASP A 220 -49.96 15.61 12.43
N SER A 221 -49.65 16.90 12.64
CA SER A 221 -50.61 17.84 13.26
C SER A 221 -51.80 18.15 12.36
N VAL A 222 -51.59 18.29 11.04
CA VAL A 222 -52.69 18.56 10.09
C VAL A 222 -53.58 17.33 9.86
N LYS A 223 -53.05 16.10 10.02
CA LYS A 223 -53.84 14.87 9.91
C LYS A 223 -54.76 14.57 11.11
N PHE A 224 -54.57 15.26 12.24
CA PHE A 224 -55.43 15.10 13.41
C PHE A 224 -56.74 15.90 13.32
N ASP A 225 -56.81 16.90 12.44
CA ASP A 225 -57.96 17.82 12.36
C ASP A 225 -59.03 17.38 11.32
N GLU A 226 -58.72 16.43 10.43
CA GLU A 226 -59.66 16.00 9.38
C GLU A 226 -60.65 14.90 9.81
N ASN A 227 -60.63 14.44 11.07
CA ASN A 227 -61.54 13.39 11.57
C ASN A 227 -62.21 13.72 12.92
N GLY A 228 -62.64 14.96 13.17
CA GLY A 228 -63.27 15.31 14.44
C GLY A 228 -64.11 16.57 14.45
N GLU A 229 -65.42 16.38 14.24
CA GLU A 229 -66.53 17.25 14.64
C GLU A 229 -66.72 18.58 13.88
N ASP A 230 -67.81 18.61 13.13
CA ASP A 230 -68.34 19.74 12.36
C ASP A 230 -68.45 21.01 13.22
N VAL A 231 -67.60 21.99 12.93
CA VAL A 231 -67.51 23.29 13.63
C VAL A 231 -68.85 24.04 13.61
N GLU A 232 -69.70 23.74 12.62
CA GLU A 232 -71.08 24.23 12.46
C GLU A 232 -71.99 23.80 13.62
N ALA A 233 -71.87 22.55 14.11
CA ALA A 233 -72.64 22.03 15.24
C ALA A 233 -72.25 22.68 16.57
N LEU A 234 -70.99 23.08 16.67
CA LEU A 234 -70.36 23.75 17.81
C LEU A 234 -70.87 25.20 17.98
N LEU A 235 -71.10 25.90 16.87
CA LEU A 235 -71.73 27.23 16.85
C LEU A 235 -73.24 27.16 17.12
N ALA A 236 -73.91 26.11 16.67
CA ALA A 236 -75.35 25.91 16.88
C ALA A 236 -75.70 25.68 18.37
N ARG A 237 -74.86 24.96 19.13
CA ARG A 237 -75.07 24.77 20.59
C ARG A 237 -74.89 26.05 21.38
N PHE A 238 -73.90 26.86 21.03
CA PHE A 238 -73.59 28.10 21.76
C PHE A 238 -74.67 29.17 21.56
N LYS A 239 -75.30 29.18 20.38
CA LYS A 239 -76.44 30.06 20.09
C LYS A 239 -77.72 29.65 20.84
N LYS A 240 -77.81 28.42 21.34
CA LYS A 240 -78.97 27.87 22.05
C LYS A 240 -78.89 28.04 23.58
N GLU A 241 -77.70 28.26 24.14
CA GLU A 241 -77.49 28.42 25.59
C GLU A 241 -77.51 29.88 26.08
N GLY A 242 -77.51 30.88 25.19
CA GLY A 242 -77.51 32.30 25.54
C GLY A 242 -78.86 32.94 25.92
N SER A 243 -79.95 32.18 26.03
CA SER A 243 -81.29 32.77 26.21
C SER A 243 -82.24 31.93 27.05
N VAL A 244 -82.00 31.73 28.36
CA VAL A 244 -83.08 31.57 29.38
C VAL A 244 -82.56 31.92 30.79
N GLY A 245 -83.15 32.97 31.38
CA GLY A 245 -83.53 33.07 32.81
C GLY A 245 -82.43 33.40 33.83
N GLY A 246 -82.54 34.41 34.69
CA GLY A 246 -83.70 35.23 35.04
C GLY A 246 -83.31 36.26 36.12
N GLY A 247 -84.05 37.36 36.17
CA GLY A 247 -83.73 38.54 36.97
C GLY A 247 -84.41 38.67 38.34
N ARG A 248 -84.59 39.96 38.72
CA ARG A 248 -85.10 40.61 39.97
C ARG A 248 -83.96 41.12 40.87
N ARG A 249 -83.97 42.32 41.47
CA ARG A 249 -84.92 43.45 41.64
C ARG A 249 -84.17 44.62 42.34
N GLY A 250 -84.70 45.84 42.23
CA GLY A 250 -84.47 46.99 43.15
C GLY A 250 -83.98 48.24 42.40
N SER A 251 -84.84 49.20 42.02
CA SER A 251 -85.52 50.25 42.82
C SER A 251 -84.63 51.46 43.16
N TYR A 252 -85.28 52.64 43.20
CA TYR A 252 -84.87 54.03 43.52
C TYR A 252 -84.71 54.95 42.30
N GLU A 253 -85.79 55.69 41.95
CA GLU A 253 -86.12 57.09 42.38
C GLU A 253 -85.32 58.13 41.57
N GLY A 254 -85.88 59.20 41.00
CA GLY A 254 -87.23 59.77 40.97
C GLY A 254 -87.30 60.88 39.90
#